data_AF-A0ABD5S012-F1
#
_entry.id   AF-A0ABD5S012-F1
#
_cell.length_a   1.000
_cell.length_b   1.000
_cell.length_c   1.000
_cell.angle_alpha   90.00
_cell.angle_beta   90.00
_cell.angle_gamma   90.00
#
_symmetry.space_group_name_H-M   'P 1'
#
loop_
_entity.id
_entity.type
_entity.pdbx_description
1 polymer ?
#
loop_
_entity_poly.entity_id
_entity_poly.type
_entity_poly.pdbx_seq_one_letter_code
_entity_poly.pdbx_strand_id
1 'polypeptide(L)' 'MSSASDDTTTKETIRSRHRDAAEEVLPEHGQLYIGGGWHDAADGGTFDTLNPTTGEVLASVARG' A
#
# COMPACT_ATOMS: atom_id res chain seq x y z
N MET A 1 -26.79 -24.47 2.27
CA MET A 1 -26.51 -23.26 1.47
C MET A 1 -26.39 -22.08 2.44
N SER A 2 -25.23 -21.89 3.08
CA SER A 2 -25.01 -20.77 4.01
C SER A 2 -23.54 -20.33 4.15
N SER A 3 -22.60 -20.97 3.42
CA SER A 3 -21.17 -20.77 3.63
C SER A 3 -20.57 -19.60 2.84
N ALA A 4 -21.30 -19.02 1.89
CA ALA A 4 -20.77 -17.97 1.01
C ALA A 4 -20.89 -16.56 1.62
N SER A 5 -21.90 -16.31 2.46
CA SER A 5 -22.20 -14.98 3.01
C SER A 5 -21.32 -14.58 4.20
N ASP A 6 -20.86 -15.55 4.99
CA ASP A 6 -19.98 -15.30 6.14
C ASP A 6 -18.53 -15.02 5.71
N ASP A 7 -18.10 -15.63 4.60
CA ASP A 7 -16.77 -15.45 4.02
C ASP A 7 -16.58 -14.04 3.42
N THR A 8 -17.61 -13.49 2.77
CA THR A 8 -17.56 -12.12 2.21
C THR A 8 -17.48 -11.06 3.31
N THR A 9 -18.31 -11.19 4.34
CA THR A 9 -18.34 -10.25 5.49
C THR A 9 -16.99 -10.22 6.21
N THR A 10 -16.37 -11.40 6.38
CA THR A 10 -15.04 -11.52 6.99
C THR A 10 -13.97 -10.86 6.12
N LYS A 11 -13.97 -11.11 4.81
CA LYS A 11 -13.02 -10.50 3.87
C LYS A 11 -13.16 -8.97 3.80
N GLU A 12 -14.37 -8.44 3.82
CA GLU A 12 -14.63 -7.00 3.85
C GLU A 12 -14.11 -6.36 5.13
N THR A 13 -14.30 -7.01 6.28
CA THR A 13 -13.76 -6.54 7.56
C THR A 13 -12.24 -6.47 7.55
N ILE A 14 -11.57 -7.51 7.02
CA ILE A 14 -10.10 -7.54 6.89
C ILE A 14 -9.64 -6.39 5.99
N ARG A 15 -10.25 -6.23 4.82
CA ARG A 15 -9.89 -5.15 3.88
C ARG A 15 -10.09 -3.76 4.50
N SER A 16 -11.17 -3.54 5.23
CA SER A 16 -11.43 -2.25 5.90
C SER A 16 -10.30 -1.91 6.88
N ARG A 17 -9.95 -2.84 7.79
CA ARG A 17 -8.88 -2.62 8.77
C ARG A 17 -7.54 -2.34 8.12
N HIS A 18 -7.25 -3.03 7.01
CA HIS A 18 -6.02 -2.80 6.26
C HIS A 18 -5.98 -1.43 5.59
N ARG A 19 -7.12 -0.92 5.12
CA ARG A 19 -7.22 0.44 4.59
C ARG A 19 -7.01 1.47 5.70
N ASP A 20 -7.73 1.33 6.81
CA ASP A 20 -7.63 2.27 7.93
C ASP A 20 -6.18 2.35 8.46
N ALA A 21 -5.53 1.19 8.61
CA ALA A 21 -4.12 1.13 9.02
C ALA A 21 -3.20 1.77 7.97
N ALA A 22 -3.43 1.56 6.68
CA ALA A 22 -2.63 2.19 5.63
C ALA A 22 -2.76 3.72 5.64
N GLU A 23 -3.97 4.24 5.82
CA GLU A 23 -4.21 5.69 5.93
C GLU A 23 -3.50 6.31 7.15
N GLU A 24 -3.38 5.57 8.25
CA GLU A 24 -2.72 6.04 9.47
C GLU A 24 -1.18 6.03 9.38
N VAL A 25 -0.59 5.02 8.73
CA VAL A 25 0.86 4.75 8.86
C VAL A 25 1.68 5.00 7.61
N LEU A 26 1.05 5.22 6.45
CA LEU A 26 1.81 5.43 5.23
C LEU A 26 2.58 6.77 5.28
N PRO A 27 3.85 6.78 4.86
CA PRO A 27 4.64 8.00 4.83
C PRO A 27 4.16 8.94 3.72
N GLU A 28 4.38 10.24 3.92
CA GLU A 28 4.03 11.27 2.92
C GLU A 28 4.90 11.19 1.65
N HIS A 29 6.13 10.65 1.75
CA HIS A 29 7.10 10.63 0.66
C HIS A 29 7.43 9.20 0.20
N GLY A 30 7.24 8.93 -1.09
CA GLY A 30 7.71 7.72 -1.78
C GLY A 30 9.01 7.91 -2.57
N GLN A 31 9.67 9.04 -2.41
CA GLN A 31 10.87 9.43 -3.14
C GLN A 31 12.15 8.81 -2.54
N LEU A 32 13.27 8.89 -3.26
CA LEU A 32 14.58 8.54 -2.71
C LEU A 32 15.06 9.62 -1.75
N TYR A 33 15.57 9.24 -0.59
CA TYR A 33 16.18 10.18 0.34
C TYR A 33 17.70 10.18 0.19
N ILE A 34 18.24 11.19 -0.50
CA ILE A 34 19.66 11.29 -0.87
C ILE A 34 20.21 12.64 -0.41
N GLY A 35 21.31 12.64 0.34
CA GLY A 35 21.99 13.87 0.74
C GLY A 35 21.15 14.83 1.60
N GLY A 36 20.11 14.34 2.28
CA GLY A 36 19.22 15.17 3.09
C GLY A 36 17.99 15.71 2.36
N GLY A 37 17.77 15.31 1.11
CA GLY A 37 16.61 15.70 0.31
C GLY A 37 15.84 14.52 -0.24
N TRP A 38 14.56 14.75 -0.58
CA TRP A 38 13.71 13.82 -1.31
C TRP A 38 13.85 14.06 -2.82
N HIS A 39 14.08 13.00 -3.58
CA HIS A 39 14.34 13.05 -5.01
C HIS A 39 13.57 11.96 -5.76
N ASP A 40 13.04 12.30 -6.93
CA ASP A 40 12.52 11.30 -7.86
C ASP A 40 13.66 10.42 -8.42
N ALA A 41 13.28 9.27 -8.97
CA ALA A 41 14.20 8.44 -9.74
C ALA A 41 14.72 9.20 -10.96
N ALA A 42 16.00 9.00 -11.31
CA ALA A 42 16.62 9.71 -12.43
C ALA A 42 15.95 9.41 -13.79
N ASP A 43 15.39 8.20 -13.95
CA ASP A 43 14.63 7.75 -15.12
C ASP A 43 13.10 7.90 -14.94
N GLY A 44 12.65 8.46 -13.81
CA GLY A 44 11.24 8.55 -13.43
C GLY A 44 10.60 7.21 -13.04
N GLY A 45 11.38 6.13 -12.91
CA GLY A 45 10.88 4.82 -12.55
C GLY A 45 10.34 4.75 -11.13
N THR A 46 9.19 4.10 -10.96
CA THR A 46 8.62 3.76 -9.65
C THR A 46 8.26 2.27 -9.58
N PHE A 47 8.12 1.72 -8.38
CA PHE A 47 7.55 0.38 -8.16
C PHE A 47 6.48 0.40 -7.07
N ASP A 48 5.46 -0.42 -7.25
CA ASP A 48 4.34 -0.51 -6.33
C ASP A 48 4.68 -1.42 -5.14
N THR A 49 4.42 -0.91 -3.94
CA THR A 49 4.41 -1.69 -2.72
C THR A 49 3.00 -2.18 -2.47
N LEU A 50 2.83 -3.50 -2.38
CA LEU A 50 1.52 -4.13 -2.20
C LEU A 50 1.26 -4.49 -0.74
N ASN A 51 0.00 -4.40 -0.34
CA ASN A 51 -0.48 -4.99 0.90
C ASN A 51 -0.42 -6.53 0.77
N PRO A 52 0.32 -7.24 1.63
CA PRO A 52 0.48 -8.69 1.51
C PRO A 52 -0.81 -9.47 1.77
N THR A 53 -1.78 -8.90 2.50
CA THR A 53 -3.06 -9.53 2.81
C THR A 53 -4.09 -9.30 1.72
N THR A 54 -4.19 -8.07 1.21
CA THR A 54 -5.27 -7.69 0.27
C THR A 54 -4.82 -7.65 -1.20
N GLY A 55 -3.51 -7.56 -1.47
CA GLY A 55 -2.94 -7.39 -2.80
C GLY A 55 -3.08 -5.98 -3.37
N GLU A 56 -3.64 -5.04 -2.61
CA GLU A 56 -3.86 -3.66 -3.05
C GLU A 56 -2.56 -2.85 -2.97
N VAL A 57 -2.40 -1.87 -3.85
CA VAL A 57 -1.24 -0.95 -3.84
C VAL A 57 -1.35 -0.03 -2.63
N LEU A 58 -0.29 0.00 -1.81
CA LEU A 58 -0.15 0.90 -0.67
C LEU A 58 0.51 2.22 -1.10
N ALA A 59 1.61 2.14 -1.84
CA ALA A 59 2.34 3.30 -2.35
C ALA A 59 3.19 2.91 -3.56
N SER A 60 3.43 3.86 -4.46
CA SER A 60 4.44 3.74 -5.52
C SER A 60 5.69 4.50 -5.08
N VAL A 61 6.82 3.81 -4.98
CA VAL A 61 8.08 4.40 -4.53
C VAL A 61 9.09 4.48 -5.66
N ALA A 62 9.97 5.48 -5.64
CA ALA A 62 11.00 5.70 -6.65
C ALA A 62 11.97 4.50 -6.72
N ARG A 63 12.31 4.09 -7.95
CA ARG A 63 13.36 3.08 -8.20
C ARG A 63 14.74 3.76 -8.19
N GLY A 64 15.67 3.17 -7.44
CA GLY A 64 17.06 3.61 -7.36
C GLY A 64 17.93 3.05 -8.47
#